data_AF-A0A672Q3N6-F1
#
_entry.id   AF-A0A672Q3N6-F1
#
_cell.length_a   1.000
_cell.length_b   1.000
_cell.length_c   1.000
_cell.angle_alpha   90.00
_cell.angle_beta   90.00
_cell.angle_gamma   90.00
#
_symmetry.space_group_name_H-M   'P 1'
#
loop_
_entity.id
_entity.type
_entity.pdbx_description
1 polymer ?
#
loop_
_entity_poly.entity_id
_entity_poly.type
_entity_poly.pdbx_seq_one_letter_code
_entity_poly.pdbx_strand_id
1 'polypeptide(L)'
;AKTQTDPPSIPICDLKPRLEDCSRKLIKESGLNAGLAFPTGCSLNNCAAHYTPNAGDTTVLQYDDVCKIDFGTHINGRIIDGAFTVTFNPKYDRLLEACAGIDIRLCDVGESIQEVMESYENKYILTASLLIFIHIQEGEVYAIETLGSTGKGVVHDDLDCSHYMKNFDVGHVPIRLPRAKHLLNVVNENFGTLAFCRRWLDRLGESKYLMTLKNLCDLGIIDPYPPLCDAKGSYTAQFEHTILLRPTCKEVVSRGDDYGDVHMHKHSHSSPMQKHTHIQ
;
A
#
# COMPACT_ATOMS: atom_id res chain seq x y z
N ALA A 1 -35.77 0.55 -17.09
CA ALA A 1 -34.56 -0.28 -16.92
C ALA A 1 -33.35 0.65 -16.92
N LYS A 2 -32.65 0.80 -15.79
CA LYS A 2 -31.36 1.50 -15.79
C LYS A 2 -30.37 0.58 -16.49
N THR A 3 -29.84 1.00 -17.63
CA THR A 3 -28.69 0.35 -18.28
C THR A 3 -27.54 0.41 -17.30
N GLN A 4 -27.27 -0.72 -16.64
CA GLN A 4 -26.04 -0.93 -15.90
C GLN A 4 -24.95 -0.95 -16.97
N THR A 5 -24.29 0.19 -17.17
CA THR A 5 -23.08 0.24 -17.98
C THR A 5 -22.13 -0.77 -17.35
N ASP A 6 -21.75 -1.81 -18.09
CA ASP A 6 -20.71 -2.72 -17.65
C ASP A 6 -19.53 -1.88 -17.13
N PRO A 7 -19.00 -2.17 -15.94
CA PRO A 7 -17.84 -1.46 -15.44
C PRO A 7 -16.71 -1.61 -16.47
N PRO A 8 -15.83 -0.61 -16.58
CA PRO A 8 -14.76 -0.67 -17.55
C PRO A 8 -13.87 -1.88 -17.22
N SER A 9 -13.75 -2.82 -18.16
CA SER A 9 -12.72 -3.84 -18.14
C SER A 9 -11.38 -3.15 -18.39
N ILE A 10 -10.68 -2.80 -17.31
CA ILE A 10 -9.40 -2.07 -17.36
C ILE A 10 -8.28 -3.08 -17.16
N PRO A 11 -7.42 -3.32 -18.17
CA PRO A 11 -6.18 -4.04 -17.94
C PRO A 11 -5.38 -3.33 -16.84
N ILE A 12 -4.97 -4.07 -15.80
CA ILE A 12 -4.24 -3.46 -14.68
C ILE A 12 -2.91 -2.86 -15.17
N CYS A 13 -2.32 -3.48 -16.19
CA CYS A 13 -1.15 -2.98 -16.90
C CYS A 13 -1.38 -1.61 -17.57
N ASP A 14 -2.61 -1.16 -17.82
CA ASP A 14 -2.92 0.17 -18.37
C ASP A 14 -3.20 1.22 -17.28
N LEU A 15 -3.75 0.79 -16.14
CA LEU A 15 -4.03 1.68 -15.01
C LEU A 15 -2.74 2.26 -14.40
N LYS A 16 -1.71 1.42 -14.29
CA LYS A 16 -0.47 1.75 -13.56
C LYS A 16 0.38 2.79 -14.29
N PRO A 17 0.74 2.64 -15.58
CA PRO A 17 1.48 3.68 -16.31
C PRO A 17 0.78 5.03 -16.26
N ARG A 18 -0.55 5.07 -16.29
CA ARG A 18 -1.31 6.32 -16.17
C ARG A 18 -1.12 7.00 -14.81
N LEU A 19 -1.26 6.24 -13.72
CA LEU A 19 -1.06 6.76 -12.35
C LEU A 19 0.40 7.20 -12.17
N GLU A 20 1.33 6.33 -12.52
CA GLU A 20 2.76 6.54 -12.41
C GLU A 20 3.27 7.72 -13.28
N ASP A 21 2.78 7.88 -14.51
CA ASP A 21 3.12 9.01 -15.38
C ASP A 21 2.51 10.32 -14.88
N CYS A 22 1.31 10.26 -14.28
CA CYS A 22 0.70 11.42 -13.62
C CYS A 22 1.53 11.84 -12.40
N SER A 23 1.86 10.90 -11.51
CA SER A 23 2.65 11.16 -10.30
C SER A 23 4.03 11.73 -10.65
N ARG A 24 4.72 11.19 -11.65
CA ARG A 24 6.01 11.75 -12.13
C ARG A 24 5.91 13.20 -12.59
N LYS A 25 4.83 13.55 -13.30
CA LYS A 25 4.59 14.93 -13.77
C LYS A 25 4.32 15.87 -12.61
N LEU A 26 3.45 15.47 -11.68
CA LEU A 26 3.04 16.30 -10.54
C LEU A 26 4.17 16.49 -9.53
N ILE A 27 4.94 15.43 -9.23
CA ILE A 27 6.08 15.49 -8.31
C ILE A 27 7.31 16.18 -8.94
N LYS A 28 7.29 16.40 -10.26
CA LYS A 28 8.42 16.90 -11.05
C LYS A 28 9.67 16.02 -10.83
N GLU A 29 9.55 14.76 -11.21
CA GLU A 29 10.59 13.74 -11.03
C GLU A 29 11.98 14.25 -11.43
N SER A 30 12.95 14.08 -10.54
CA SER A 30 14.31 14.61 -10.65
C SER A 30 15.29 13.71 -9.89
N GLY A 31 15.61 12.56 -10.48
CA GLY A 31 16.47 11.54 -9.88
C GLY A 31 16.02 11.20 -8.44
N LEU A 32 16.96 11.15 -7.51
CA LEU A 32 16.67 10.87 -6.09
C LEU A 32 16.16 12.10 -5.30
N ASN A 33 16.11 13.28 -5.91
CA ASN A 33 15.64 14.50 -5.22
C ASN A 33 14.12 14.60 -5.19
N ALA A 34 13.42 14.05 -6.18
CA ALA A 34 11.97 14.05 -6.25
C ALA A 34 11.51 12.89 -7.14
N GLY A 35 10.52 12.11 -6.72
CA GLY A 35 10.11 10.94 -7.48
C GLY A 35 9.04 10.08 -6.82
N LEU A 36 8.88 8.88 -7.36
CA LEU A 36 8.04 7.84 -6.76
C LEU A 36 8.83 7.11 -5.69
N ALA A 37 8.26 6.97 -4.49
CA ALA A 37 8.96 6.36 -3.36
C ALA A 37 9.01 4.83 -3.44
N PHE A 38 7.96 4.25 -4.00
CA PHE A 38 7.84 2.80 -4.20
C PHE A 38 6.83 2.49 -5.32
N PRO A 39 6.84 1.26 -5.87
CA PRO A 39 5.97 0.88 -6.99
C PRO A 39 4.49 0.96 -6.64
N THR A 40 3.66 1.32 -7.61
CA THR A 40 2.21 1.41 -7.40
C THR A 40 1.60 0.02 -7.21
N GLY A 41 1.18 -0.28 -5.99
CA GLY A 41 0.37 -1.43 -5.61
C GLY A 41 -1.01 -1.43 -6.29
N CYS A 42 -1.50 -2.63 -6.56
CA CYS A 42 -2.82 -2.91 -7.16
C CYS A 42 -3.36 -4.27 -6.75
N SER A 43 -3.04 -4.68 -5.53
CA SER A 43 -3.35 -6.01 -5.02
C SER A 43 -4.86 -6.27 -5.09
N LEU A 44 -5.23 -7.44 -5.61
CA LEU A 44 -6.63 -7.80 -5.85
C LEU A 44 -7.13 -8.83 -4.85
N ASN A 45 -8.38 -8.67 -4.41
CA ASN A 45 -9.13 -9.69 -3.69
C ASN A 45 -8.41 -10.17 -2.43
N ASN A 46 -7.99 -11.43 -2.37
CA ASN A 46 -7.29 -11.99 -1.22
C ASN A 46 -5.82 -11.51 -1.10
N CYS A 47 -5.23 -10.98 -2.18
CA CYS A 47 -3.91 -10.34 -2.14
C CYS A 47 -4.04 -8.99 -1.44
N ALA A 48 -3.47 -8.82 -0.26
CA ALA A 48 -3.50 -7.60 0.53
C ALA A 48 -2.54 -6.54 0.02
N ALA A 49 -1.26 -6.89 -0.17
CA ALA A 49 -0.19 -5.92 -0.44
C ALA A 49 0.84 -6.45 -1.47
N HIS A 50 1.73 -5.55 -1.90
CA HIS A 50 2.93 -5.83 -2.71
C HIS A 50 2.71 -6.45 -4.10
N TYR A 51 1.49 -6.42 -4.63
CA TYR A 51 1.25 -6.80 -6.02
C TYR A 51 1.26 -5.58 -6.94
N THR A 52 2.16 -5.63 -7.91
CA THR A 52 2.13 -4.78 -9.12
C THR A 52 2.48 -5.68 -10.32
N PRO A 53 1.84 -5.52 -11.49
CA PRO A 53 2.06 -6.42 -12.63
C PRO A 53 3.51 -6.36 -13.10
N ASN A 54 4.05 -7.52 -13.47
CA ASN A 54 5.30 -7.61 -14.22
C ASN A 54 5.04 -7.51 -15.73
N ALA A 55 6.08 -7.38 -16.55
CA ALA A 55 5.93 -7.42 -18.00
C ALA A 55 5.27 -8.74 -18.47
N GLY A 56 4.26 -8.64 -19.32
CA GLY A 56 3.49 -9.79 -19.82
C GLY A 56 2.29 -10.19 -18.98
N ASP A 57 2.04 -9.52 -17.85
CA ASP A 57 0.83 -9.70 -17.06
C ASP A 57 -0.41 -9.27 -17.84
N THR A 58 -1.39 -10.17 -17.96
CA THR A 58 -2.64 -9.98 -18.71
C THR A 58 -3.85 -9.79 -17.79
N THR A 59 -3.63 -9.57 -16.49
CA THR A 59 -4.70 -9.40 -15.50
C THR A 59 -5.55 -8.17 -15.83
N VAL A 60 -6.86 -8.38 -15.87
CA VAL A 60 -7.86 -7.33 -16.11
C VAL A 60 -8.69 -7.16 -14.84
N LEU A 61 -8.83 -5.91 -14.39
CA LEU A 61 -9.68 -5.55 -13.26
C LEU A 61 -11.15 -5.83 -13.60
N GLN A 62 -11.84 -6.56 -12.73
CA GLN A 62 -13.22 -7.00 -12.89
C GLN A 62 -14.18 -6.19 -12.01
N TYR A 63 -15.50 -6.30 -12.27
CA TYR A 63 -16.54 -5.66 -11.46
C TYR A 63 -16.48 -6.03 -9.97
N ASP A 64 -16.25 -7.32 -9.73
CA ASP A 64 -16.28 -7.92 -8.40
C ASP A 64 -14.93 -7.89 -7.70
N ASP A 65 -13.92 -7.23 -8.27
CA ASP A 65 -12.62 -7.12 -7.63
C ASP A 65 -12.60 -6.08 -6.51
N VAL A 66 -11.80 -6.37 -5.49
CA VAL A 66 -11.41 -5.44 -4.43
C VAL A 66 -9.93 -5.09 -4.63
N CYS A 67 -9.66 -3.91 -5.18
CA CYS A 67 -8.32 -3.49 -5.60
C CYS A 67 -7.75 -2.45 -4.64
N LYS A 68 -6.60 -2.75 -4.03
CA LYS A 68 -5.88 -1.79 -3.17
C LYS A 68 -4.92 -0.98 -4.03
N ILE A 69 -5.15 0.32 -4.13
CA ILE A 69 -4.25 1.26 -4.78
C ILE A 69 -3.37 1.88 -3.71
N ASP A 70 -2.09 1.57 -3.78
CA ASP A 70 -1.09 1.94 -2.79
C ASP A 70 0.10 2.52 -3.55
N PHE A 71 0.48 3.77 -3.28
CA PHE A 71 1.58 4.41 -3.99
C PHE A 71 2.21 5.55 -3.19
N GLY A 72 3.53 5.65 -3.31
CA GLY A 72 4.28 6.66 -2.59
C GLY A 72 4.93 7.70 -3.49
N THR A 73 5.06 8.90 -2.95
CA THR A 73 5.85 9.98 -3.55
C THR A 73 6.86 10.49 -2.55
N HIS A 74 7.96 11.07 -3.03
CA HIS A 74 8.93 11.69 -2.13
C HIS A 74 9.53 12.98 -2.70
N ILE A 75 9.95 13.85 -1.77
CA ILE A 75 10.83 14.99 -2.03
C ILE A 75 12.00 14.91 -1.04
N ASN A 76 13.23 14.86 -1.55
CA ASN A 76 14.47 14.74 -0.79
C ASN A 76 14.43 13.59 0.25
N GLY A 77 13.92 12.43 -0.17
CA GLY A 77 13.73 11.26 0.69
C GLY A 77 12.64 11.38 1.75
N ARG A 78 11.86 12.48 1.79
CA ARG A 78 10.67 12.59 2.65
C ARG A 78 9.50 11.94 1.92
N ILE A 79 9.14 10.74 2.36
CA ILE A 79 8.16 9.86 1.72
C ILE A 79 6.77 10.19 2.26
N ILE A 80 5.81 10.25 1.35
CA ILE A 80 4.39 10.07 1.64
C ILE A 80 4.03 8.65 1.19
N ASP A 81 3.58 7.87 2.14
CA ASP A 81 2.91 6.59 1.96
C ASP A 81 1.40 6.77 2.13
N GLY A 82 0.62 6.13 1.26
CA GLY A 82 -0.81 6.35 1.17
C GLY A 82 -1.49 5.34 0.26
N ALA A 83 -2.57 4.76 0.78
CA ALA A 83 -3.31 3.72 0.11
C ALA A 83 -4.81 3.83 0.33
N PHE A 84 -5.55 3.28 -0.64
CA PHE A 84 -7.00 3.19 -0.59
C PHE A 84 -7.54 2.00 -1.38
N THR A 85 -8.76 1.60 -1.05
CA THR A 85 -9.43 0.49 -1.72
C THR A 85 -10.45 0.96 -2.76
N VAL A 86 -10.35 0.40 -3.96
CA VAL A 86 -11.27 0.59 -5.08
C VAL A 86 -12.17 -0.63 -5.23
N THR A 87 -13.48 -0.39 -5.26
CA THR A 87 -14.51 -1.39 -5.54
C THR A 87 -15.58 -0.81 -6.46
N PHE A 88 -16.15 -1.64 -7.32
CA PHE A 88 -17.31 -1.25 -8.14
C PHE A 88 -18.63 -1.86 -7.65
N ASN A 89 -18.55 -3.00 -6.95
CA ASN A 89 -19.71 -3.68 -6.40
C ASN A 89 -19.99 -3.18 -4.96
N PRO A 90 -21.15 -2.57 -4.68
CA PRO A 90 -21.53 -2.07 -3.35
C PRO A 90 -21.59 -3.15 -2.25
N LYS A 91 -21.55 -4.44 -2.60
CA LYS A 91 -21.49 -5.53 -1.60
C LYS A 91 -20.27 -5.43 -0.67
N TYR A 92 -19.24 -4.69 -1.08
CA TYR A 92 -18.01 -4.49 -0.30
C TYR A 92 -18.03 -3.22 0.57
N ASP A 93 -19.06 -2.36 0.48
CA ASP A 93 -19.11 -1.08 1.22
C ASP A 93 -18.86 -1.26 2.72
N ARG A 94 -19.43 -2.31 3.33
CA ARG A 94 -19.21 -2.62 4.76
C ARG A 94 -17.76 -3.01 5.11
N LEU A 95 -17.07 -3.69 4.19
CA LEU A 95 -15.65 -4.02 4.38
C LEU A 95 -14.80 -2.74 4.33
N LEU A 96 -15.10 -1.85 3.38
CA LEU A 96 -14.42 -0.56 3.24
C LEU A 96 -14.68 0.35 4.44
N GLU A 97 -15.94 0.46 4.88
CA GLU A 97 -16.34 1.25 6.06
C GLU A 97 -15.65 0.76 7.34
N ALA A 98 -15.59 -0.55 7.56
CA ALA A 98 -14.91 -1.12 8.73
C ALA A 98 -13.41 -0.80 8.70
N CYS A 99 -12.76 -0.93 7.54
CA CYS A 99 -11.32 -0.66 7.40
C CYS A 99 -11.02 0.85 7.59
N ALA A 100 -11.73 1.72 6.86
CA ALA A 100 -11.54 3.17 6.93
C ALA A 100 -11.90 3.75 8.31
N GLY A 101 -12.96 3.26 8.94
CA GLY A 101 -13.37 3.73 10.26
C GLY A 101 -12.39 3.38 11.38
N ILE A 102 -11.57 2.34 11.19
CA ILE A 102 -10.44 2.06 12.07
C ILE A 102 -9.32 3.03 11.76
N ASP A 103 -8.89 3.13 10.51
CA ASP A 103 -7.78 4.01 10.11
C ASP A 103 -7.97 5.47 10.55
N ILE A 104 -9.17 6.02 10.35
CA ILE A 104 -9.52 7.37 10.84
C ILE A 104 -9.33 7.46 12.35
N ARG A 105 -9.83 6.48 13.11
CA ARG A 105 -9.71 6.48 14.56
C ARG A 105 -8.26 6.28 15.02
N LEU A 106 -7.44 5.51 14.31
CA LEU A 106 -6.00 5.42 14.61
C LEU A 106 -5.28 6.73 14.33
N CYS A 107 -5.63 7.36 13.22
CA CYS A 107 -5.09 8.66 12.82
C CYS A 107 -5.52 9.77 13.78
N ASP A 108 -6.71 9.70 14.40
CA ASP A 108 -7.28 10.77 15.24
C ASP A 108 -7.02 10.54 16.73
N VAL A 109 -7.16 9.30 17.19
CA VAL A 109 -6.99 8.91 18.59
C VAL A 109 -5.65 8.20 18.72
N GLY A 110 -4.73 8.74 19.50
CA GLY A 110 -3.50 8.03 19.88
C GLY A 110 -3.75 6.84 20.82
N GLU A 111 -4.94 6.23 20.77
CA GLU A 111 -5.35 5.07 21.57
C GLU A 111 -4.96 3.77 20.85
N SER A 112 -4.89 2.69 21.63
CA SER A 112 -4.49 1.37 21.14
C SER A 112 -5.40 0.91 20.01
N ILE A 113 -4.78 0.67 18.85
CA ILE A 113 -5.39 0.18 17.62
C ILE A 113 -6.34 -1.01 17.87
N GLN A 114 -5.97 -1.88 18.81
CA GLN A 114 -6.75 -3.05 19.19
C GLN A 114 -8.17 -2.72 19.68
N GLU A 115 -8.37 -1.66 20.47
CA GLU A 115 -9.70 -1.28 20.99
C GLU A 115 -10.63 -0.83 19.86
N VAL A 116 -10.08 -0.05 18.93
CA VAL A 116 -10.77 0.42 17.72
C VAL A 116 -11.13 -0.76 16.82
N MET A 117 -10.23 -1.73 16.66
CA MET A 117 -10.49 -2.92 15.85
C MET A 117 -11.53 -3.86 16.49
N GLU A 118 -11.46 -4.06 17.81
CA GLU A 118 -12.39 -4.91 18.56
C GLU A 118 -13.79 -4.30 18.71
N SER A 119 -13.94 -2.98 18.51
CA SER A 119 -15.24 -2.31 18.56
C SER A 119 -16.15 -2.60 17.35
N TYR A 120 -15.63 -3.17 16.27
CA TYR A 120 -16.43 -3.59 15.11
C TYR A 120 -16.77 -5.08 15.22
N GLU A 121 -18.07 -5.42 15.28
CA GLU A 121 -18.53 -6.81 15.51
C GLU A 121 -18.10 -7.82 14.41
N ASN A 122 -17.34 -8.83 14.81
CA ASN A 122 -17.33 -10.28 14.47
C ASN A 122 -17.45 -10.82 13.02
N LYS A 123 -17.30 -10.03 11.94
CA LYS A 123 -17.26 -10.59 10.57
C LYS A 123 -15.95 -10.41 9.79
N TYR A 124 -15.11 -9.47 10.21
CA TYR A 124 -13.85 -9.15 9.52
C TYR A 124 -12.70 -9.29 10.50
N ILE A 125 -11.61 -9.92 10.07
CA ILE A 125 -10.35 -9.92 10.81
C ILE A 125 -9.58 -8.72 10.29
N LEU A 126 -9.39 -7.77 11.18
CA LEU A 126 -8.67 -6.55 10.88
C LEU A 126 -7.26 -6.72 11.45
N THR A 127 -6.26 -6.17 10.77
CA THR A 127 -4.88 -6.07 11.25
C THR A 127 -4.39 -4.67 10.90
N ALA A 128 -3.91 -3.90 11.88
CA ALA A 128 -3.13 -2.72 11.57
C ALA A 128 -1.67 -3.12 11.46
N SER A 129 -1.07 -2.84 10.32
CA SER A 129 0.32 -3.20 10.05
C SER A 129 1.22 -2.07 10.51
N LEU A 130 1.17 -1.67 11.78
CA LEU A 130 2.26 -0.88 12.35
C LEU A 130 2.55 -1.30 13.78
N LEU A 131 3.83 -1.50 14.06
CA LEU A 131 4.38 -2.06 15.30
C LEU A 131 3.79 -1.41 16.56
N ILE A 132 2.82 -2.09 17.17
CA ILE A 132 2.04 -1.69 18.37
C ILE A 132 2.89 -1.64 19.67
N PHE A 133 4.22 -1.75 19.58
CA PHE A 133 5.11 -1.73 20.75
C PHE A 133 6.24 -0.69 20.68
N ILE A 134 6.25 0.20 19.68
CA ILE A 134 7.27 1.25 19.57
C ILE A 134 6.83 2.46 20.39
N HIS A 135 7.74 2.97 21.23
CA HIS A 135 7.55 4.23 21.92
C HIS A 135 7.53 5.37 20.91
N ILE A 136 6.34 5.89 20.60
CA ILE A 136 6.14 7.01 19.69
C ILE A 136 6.88 8.26 20.21
N GLN A 137 7.65 8.95 19.35
CA GLN A 137 8.44 10.13 19.70
C GLN A 137 8.10 11.35 18.84
N GLU A 138 8.24 12.53 19.44
CA GLU A 138 8.17 13.79 18.72
C GLU A 138 9.23 13.84 17.61
N GLY A 139 8.84 14.31 16.43
CA GLY A 139 9.69 14.42 15.24
C GLY A 139 9.68 13.18 14.35
N GLU A 140 9.07 12.08 14.78
CA GLU A 140 8.90 10.88 13.96
C GLU A 140 7.77 11.02 12.93
N VAL A 141 7.87 10.21 11.88
CA VAL A 141 6.90 10.10 10.80
C VAL A 141 6.48 8.65 10.71
N TYR A 142 5.18 8.41 10.63
CA TYR A 142 4.60 7.08 10.58
C TYR A 142 3.68 6.98 9.37
N ALA A 143 3.76 5.88 8.63
CA ALA A 143 2.66 5.43 7.80
C ALA A 143 1.71 4.66 8.72
N ILE A 144 0.44 5.01 8.77
CA ILE A 144 -0.57 4.30 9.54
C ILE A 144 -1.42 3.56 8.53
N GLU A 145 -1.33 2.24 8.51
CA GLU A 145 -2.10 1.40 7.60
C GLU A 145 -2.98 0.42 8.36
N THR A 146 -4.16 0.19 7.81
CA THR A 146 -5.09 -0.82 8.27
C THR A 146 -5.44 -1.76 7.12
N LEU A 147 -5.46 -3.04 7.42
CA LEU A 147 -5.88 -4.09 6.51
C LEU A 147 -7.08 -4.83 7.11
N GLY A 148 -8.20 -4.85 6.39
CA GLY A 148 -9.35 -5.66 6.73
C GLY A 148 -9.43 -6.91 5.87
N SER A 149 -9.81 -8.05 6.44
CA SER A 149 -9.95 -9.32 5.73
C SER A 149 -11.24 -10.06 6.07
N THR A 150 -11.84 -10.73 5.09
CA THR A 150 -12.89 -11.75 5.31
C THR A 150 -12.33 -13.16 5.49
N GLY A 151 -11.02 -13.32 5.44
CA GLY A 151 -10.31 -14.60 5.47
C GLY A 151 -9.83 -14.97 6.86
N LYS A 152 -8.55 -15.37 6.95
CA LYS A 152 -7.90 -15.77 8.20
C LYS A 152 -7.24 -14.59 8.93
N GLY A 153 -7.11 -13.43 8.26
CA GLY A 153 -6.39 -12.27 8.80
C GLY A 153 -4.89 -12.53 8.94
N VAL A 154 -4.36 -13.46 8.15
CA VAL A 154 -2.94 -13.80 8.12
C VAL A 154 -2.54 -13.89 6.66
N VAL A 155 -1.48 -13.16 6.31
CA VAL A 155 -0.92 -13.16 4.96
C VAL A 155 0.25 -14.13 4.84
N HIS A 156 0.47 -14.61 3.63
CA HIS A 156 1.64 -15.38 3.22
C HIS A 156 2.09 -14.94 1.84
N ASP A 157 3.36 -15.14 1.54
CA ASP A 157 3.92 -14.88 0.22
C ASP A 157 3.22 -15.77 -0.82
N ASP A 158 2.73 -15.16 -1.89
CA ASP A 158 2.14 -15.84 -3.04
C ASP A 158 2.40 -15.04 -4.33
N LEU A 159 2.11 -15.64 -5.49
CA LEU A 159 2.30 -15.03 -6.82
C LEU A 159 3.75 -14.67 -7.17
N ASP A 160 3.94 -14.13 -8.37
CA ASP A 160 5.27 -13.72 -8.86
C ASP A 160 5.71 -12.39 -8.21
N CYS A 161 6.86 -12.42 -7.53
CA CYS A 161 7.46 -11.25 -6.90
C CYS A 161 7.74 -10.14 -7.94
N SER A 162 7.30 -8.92 -7.63
CA SER A 162 7.53 -7.74 -8.46
C SER A 162 8.25 -6.60 -7.74
N HIS A 163 8.14 -6.51 -6.41
CA HIS A 163 8.77 -5.47 -5.60
C HIS A 163 10.12 -5.92 -5.05
N TYR A 164 11.06 -4.98 -5.02
CA TYR A 164 12.42 -5.17 -4.53
C TYR A 164 12.88 -3.88 -3.86
N MET A 165 13.72 -3.99 -2.84
CA MET A 165 14.34 -2.83 -2.21
C MET A 165 15.76 -3.16 -1.81
N LYS A 166 16.69 -2.21 -1.96
CA LYS A 166 18.06 -2.42 -1.47
C LYS A 166 18.03 -2.42 0.06
N ASN A 167 18.70 -3.39 0.68
CA ASN A 167 18.83 -3.44 2.12
C ASN A 167 19.57 -2.17 2.61
N PHE A 168 18.92 -1.40 3.50
CA PHE A 168 19.43 -0.10 3.95
C PHE A 168 20.73 -0.22 4.74
N ASP A 169 20.88 -1.28 5.54
CA ASP A 169 22.03 -1.50 6.42
C ASP A 169 23.25 -2.06 5.66
N VAL A 170 23.04 -2.51 4.42
CA VAL A 170 24.11 -3.05 3.59
C VAL A 170 24.88 -1.92 2.90
N GLY A 171 26.12 -1.72 3.35
CA GLY A 171 27.07 -0.79 2.77
C GLY A 171 27.63 -1.24 1.40
N HIS A 172 28.84 -0.78 1.05
CA HIS A 172 29.45 -1.15 -0.22
C HIS A 172 29.86 -2.63 -0.27
N VAL A 173 29.35 -3.37 -1.25
CA VAL A 173 29.71 -4.78 -1.49
C VAL A 173 30.47 -4.90 -2.82
N PRO A 174 31.71 -5.42 -2.83
CA PRO A 174 32.49 -5.55 -4.07
C PRO A 174 31.98 -6.71 -4.93
N ILE A 175 31.23 -6.39 -5.99
CA ILE A 175 30.70 -7.38 -6.95
C ILE A 175 31.69 -7.61 -8.10
N ARG A 176 32.09 -8.88 -8.28
CA ARG A 176 33.00 -9.30 -9.38
C ARG A 176 32.28 -9.57 -10.70
N LEU A 177 31.04 -10.05 -10.66
CA LEU A 177 30.27 -10.41 -11.86
C LEU A 177 29.83 -9.13 -12.59
N PRO A 178 30.23 -8.89 -13.85
CA PRO A 178 29.99 -7.61 -14.53
C PRO A 178 28.51 -7.22 -14.62
N ARG A 179 27.62 -8.18 -14.92
CA ARG A 179 26.17 -7.94 -14.99
C ARG A 179 25.56 -7.59 -13.63
N ALA A 180 26.00 -8.23 -12.56
CA ALA A 180 25.52 -7.93 -11.20
C ALA A 180 26.02 -6.58 -10.71
N LYS A 181 27.27 -6.23 -11.05
CA LYS A 181 27.81 -4.91 -10.78
C LYS A 181 27.04 -3.82 -11.53
N HIS A 182 26.76 -4.05 -12.83
CA HIS A 182 25.96 -3.15 -13.65
C HIS A 182 24.56 -2.94 -13.06
N LEU A 183 23.83 -4.01 -12.78
CA LEU A 183 22.47 -3.90 -12.24
C LEU A 183 22.44 -3.21 -10.88
N LEU A 184 23.40 -3.51 -9.99
CA LEU A 184 23.48 -2.82 -8.69
C LEU A 184 23.79 -1.32 -8.87
N ASN A 185 24.62 -0.94 -9.84
CA ASN A 185 24.86 0.47 -10.15
C ASN A 185 23.58 1.16 -10.63
N VAL A 186 22.82 0.52 -11.53
CA VAL A 186 21.51 1.03 -11.97
C VAL A 186 20.59 1.25 -10.78
N VAL A 187 20.51 0.28 -9.86
CA VAL A 187 19.69 0.42 -8.63
C VAL A 187 20.17 1.57 -7.75
N ASN A 188 21.48 1.68 -7.51
CA ASN A 188 22.04 2.76 -6.70
C ASN A 188 21.79 4.15 -7.31
N GLU A 189 21.91 4.29 -8.63
CA GLU A 189 21.77 5.56 -9.34
C GLU A 189 20.31 6.02 -9.45
N ASN A 190 19.36 5.09 -9.58
CA ASN A 190 17.96 5.42 -9.86
C ASN A 190 17.04 5.31 -8.65
N PHE A 191 17.35 4.43 -7.69
CA PHE A 191 16.47 4.14 -6.54
C PHE A 191 17.18 4.34 -5.20
N GLY A 192 18.51 4.15 -5.14
CA GLY A 192 19.25 4.20 -3.89
C GLY A 192 18.79 3.10 -2.94
N THR A 193 18.08 3.48 -1.88
CA THR A 193 17.41 2.56 -0.93
C THR A 193 15.89 2.58 -1.03
N LEU A 194 15.31 3.32 -1.98
CA LEU A 194 13.88 3.28 -2.27
C LEU A 194 13.50 1.95 -2.94
N ALA A 195 12.26 1.52 -2.75
CA ALA A 195 11.75 0.33 -3.40
C ALA A 195 11.55 0.56 -4.90
N PHE A 196 11.67 -0.50 -5.68
CA PHE A 196 11.49 -0.49 -7.12
C PHE A 196 10.81 -1.79 -7.59
N CYS A 197 10.40 -1.82 -8.86
CA CYS A 197 9.84 -3.03 -9.47
C CYS A 197 10.50 -3.36 -10.80
N ARG A 198 10.23 -4.58 -11.30
CA ARG A 198 10.76 -5.06 -12.59
C ARG A 198 10.42 -4.12 -13.75
N ARG A 199 9.18 -3.61 -13.82
CA ARG A 199 8.76 -2.65 -14.85
C ARG A 199 9.60 -1.38 -14.89
N TRP A 200 10.09 -0.91 -13.74
CA TRP A 200 10.94 0.27 -13.69
C TRP A 200 12.32 -0.01 -14.23
N LEU A 201 12.88 -1.20 -13.98
CA LEU A 201 14.10 -1.65 -14.65
C LEU A 201 13.90 -1.76 -16.16
N ASP A 202 12.77 -2.34 -16.61
CA ASP A 202 12.44 -2.43 -18.04
C ASP A 202 12.36 -1.05 -18.70
N ARG A 203 11.76 -0.05 -18.02
CA ARG A 203 11.68 1.34 -18.49
C ARG A 203 13.05 2.01 -18.63
N LEU A 204 14.03 1.62 -17.81
CA LEU A 204 15.42 2.07 -17.91
C LEU A 204 16.21 1.36 -19.04
N GLY A 205 15.57 0.43 -19.77
CA GLY A 205 16.18 -0.33 -20.85
C GLY A 205 16.93 -1.58 -20.39
N GLU A 206 16.83 -1.94 -19.10
CA GLU A 206 17.42 -3.18 -18.61
C GLU A 206 16.68 -4.39 -19.16
N SER A 207 17.43 -5.44 -19.50
CA SER A 207 16.85 -6.69 -20.01
C SER A 207 17.66 -7.90 -19.55
N LYS A 208 17.03 -9.08 -19.53
CA LYS A 208 17.66 -10.35 -19.10
C LYS A 208 18.32 -10.27 -17.71
N TYR A 209 17.78 -9.42 -16.83
CA TYR A 209 18.35 -9.13 -15.50
C TYR A 209 17.85 -10.07 -14.39
N LEU A 210 16.81 -10.89 -14.62
CA LEU A 210 16.15 -11.67 -13.55
C LEU A 210 17.11 -12.57 -12.75
N MET A 211 18.00 -13.29 -13.42
CA MET A 211 19.00 -14.12 -12.72
C MET A 211 19.99 -13.27 -11.92
N THR A 212 20.37 -12.11 -12.47
CA THR A 212 21.24 -11.16 -11.81
C THR A 212 20.57 -10.55 -10.57
N LEU A 213 19.30 -10.19 -10.68
CA LEU A 213 18.48 -9.67 -9.58
C LEU A 213 18.34 -10.72 -8.47
N LYS A 214 18.07 -11.98 -8.85
CA LYS A 214 18.07 -13.11 -7.91
C LYS A 214 19.40 -13.24 -7.18
N ASN A 215 20.53 -13.16 -7.89
CA ASN A 215 21.84 -13.23 -7.24
C ASN A 215 22.07 -12.10 -6.24
N LEU A 216 21.59 -10.88 -6.53
CA LEU A 216 21.67 -9.76 -5.58
C LEU A 216 20.79 -10.01 -4.34
N CYS A 217 19.67 -10.72 -4.51
CA CYS A 217 18.82 -11.16 -3.40
C CYS A 217 19.47 -12.26 -2.56
N ASP A 218 20.05 -13.27 -3.22
CA ASP A 218 20.75 -14.37 -2.54
C ASP A 218 21.98 -13.86 -1.73
N LEU A 219 22.53 -12.71 -2.12
CA LEU A 219 23.61 -12.02 -1.40
C LEU A 219 23.13 -11.09 -0.27
N GLY A 220 21.81 -10.93 -0.08
CA GLY A 220 21.23 -10.02 0.91
C GLY A 220 21.43 -8.54 0.61
N ILE A 221 21.79 -8.18 -0.63
CA ILE A 221 21.99 -6.78 -1.03
C ILE A 221 20.64 -6.14 -1.38
N ILE A 222 19.75 -6.92 -1.98
CA ILE A 222 18.41 -6.51 -2.37
C ILE A 222 17.42 -7.49 -1.76
N ASP A 223 16.42 -6.99 -1.05
CA ASP A 223 15.39 -7.82 -0.47
C ASP A 223 14.18 -7.90 -1.41
N PRO A 224 13.66 -9.11 -1.72
CA PRO A 224 12.42 -9.26 -2.47
C PRO A 224 11.21 -9.07 -1.55
N TYR A 225 10.17 -8.41 -2.07
CA TYR A 225 8.89 -8.21 -1.38
C TYR A 225 7.77 -8.83 -2.23
N PRO A 226 7.53 -10.15 -2.10
CA PRO A 226 6.48 -10.81 -2.87
C PRO A 226 5.08 -10.33 -2.44
N PRO A 227 4.07 -10.49 -3.32
CA PRO A 227 2.68 -10.26 -2.97
C PRO A 227 2.26 -11.02 -1.70
N LEU A 228 1.54 -10.33 -0.82
CA LEU A 228 1.09 -10.86 0.46
C LEU A 228 -0.39 -11.21 0.37
N CYS A 229 -0.73 -12.48 0.45
CA CYS A 229 -2.08 -13.00 0.24
C CYS A 229 -2.68 -13.65 1.49
N ASP A 230 -3.95 -13.37 1.77
CA ASP A 230 -4.78 -14.19 2.68
C ASP A 230 -5.32 -15.41 1.92
N ALA A 231 -6.05 -16.28 2.63
CA ALA A 231 -6.72 -17.46 2.13
C ALA A 231 -7.53 -17.20 0.85
N LYS A 232 -7.28 -18.02 -0.16
CA LYS A 232 -7.98 -17.96 -1.46
C LYS A 232 -9.50 -17.88 -1.28
N GLY A 233 -10.11 -16.93 -1.98
CA GLY A 233 -11.55 -16.65 -1.91
C GLY A 233 -11.96 -15.65 -0.83
N SER A 234 -11.02 -15.20 0.01
CA SER A 234 -11.24 -14.04 0.88
C SER A 234 -11.13 -12.73 0.09
N TYR A 235 -11.51 -11.64 0.75
CA TYR A 235 -11.38 -10.28 0.28
C TYR A 235 -10.65 -9.45 1.32
N THR A 236 -9.70 -8.65 0.87
CA THR A 236 -8.98 -7.70 1.71
C THR A 236 -9.18 -6.27 1.23
N ALA A 237 -9.19 -5.33 2.17
CA ALA A 237 -9.23 -3.89 1.95
C ALA A 237 -8.10 -3.21 2.75
N GLN A 238 -7.62 -2.08 2.26
CA GLN A 238 -6.57 -1.25 2.85
C GLN A 238 -6.97 0.22 2.84
N PHE A 239 -6.63 0.92 3.92
CA PHE A 239 -6.55 2.38 3.99
C PHE A 239 -5.29 2.77 4.74
N GLU A 240 -4.65 3.83 4.27
CA GLU A 240 -3.38 4.28 4.83
C GLU A 240 -3.15 5.78 4.71
N HIS A 241 -2.51 6.33 5.73
CA HIS A 241 -2.07 7.71 5.78
C HIS A 241 -0.69 7.87 6.39
N THR A 242 0.07 8.85 5.87
CA THR A 242 1.27 9.34 6.53
C THR A 242 0.91 10.39 7.58
N ILE A 243 1.42 10.24 8.80
CA ILE A 243 1.29 11.20 9.88
C ILE A 243 2.67 11.74 10.31
N LEU A 244 2.73 13.03 10.62
CA LEU A 244 3.89 13.66 11.25
C LEU A 244 3.54 14.05 12.69
N LEU A 245 4.44 13.70 13.60
CA LEU A 245 4.33 14.07 15.01
C LEU A 245 5.16 15.32 15.26
N ARG A 246 4.60 16.47 14.90
CA ARG A 246 5.28 17.75 15.06
C ARG A 246 5.28 18.16 16.53
N PRO A 247 6.21 19.03 16.96
CA PRO A 247 6.28 19.49 18.35
C PRO A 247 4.98 20.12 18.88
N THR A 248 4.15 20.65 17.99
CA THR A 248 2.93 21.38 18.36
C THR A 248 1.63 20.65 18.03
N CYS A 249 1.68 19.63 17.17
CA CYS A 249 0.50 18.88 16.75
C CYS A 249 0.86 17.58 16.01
N LYS A 250 -0.11 16.67 15.98
CA LYS A 250 -0.14 15.59 14.99
C LYS A 250 -0.72 16.14 13.69
N GLU A 251 -0.07 15.86 12.57
CA GLU A 251 -0.52 16.25 11.23
C GLU A 251 -0.69 15.01 10.36
N VAL A 252 -1.92 14.70 9.94
CA VAL A 252 -2.21 13.66 8.95
C VAL A 252 -1.99 14.27 7.56
N VAL A 253 -0.73 14.30 7.12
CA VAL A 253 -0.31 15.10 5.95
C VAL A 253 -0.89 14.61 4.64
N SER A 254 -1.27 13.34 4.55
CA SER A 254 -1.89 12.73 3.37
C SER A 254 -3.41 12.80 3.38
N ARG A 255 -4.04 13.45 4.36
CA ARG A 255 -5.51 13.57 4.43
C ARG A 255 -6.03 14.42 3.28
N GLY A 256 -7.06 13.93 2.59
CA GLY A 256 -7.85 14.66 1.59
C GLY A 256 -9.36 14.59 1.86
N ASP A 257 -10.15 15.24 1.00
CA ASP A 257 -11.62 15.31 1.09
C ASP A 257 -12.31 14.02 0.58
N ASP A 258 -11.53 13.02 0.18
CA ASP A 258 -11.91 11.80 -0.53
C ASP A 258 -12.20 10.60 0.38
N TYR A 259 -11.56 10.53 1.56
CA TYR A 259 -11.63 9.35 2.44
C TYR A 259 -12.66 9.45 3.58
N GLY A 260 -12.94 10.66 4.09
CA GLY A 260 -13.73 10.86 5.32
C GLY A 260 -15.24 10.97 5.14
N ASP A 261 -15.71 11.65 4.08
CA ASP A 261 -17.13 12.01 3.96
C ASP A 261 -17.95 11.06 3.06
N VAL A 262 -17.30 10.30 2.18
CA VAL A 262 -17.97 9.58 1.09
C VAL A 262 -18.71 8.32 1.58
N HIS A 263 -18.37 7.76 2.74
CA HIS A 263 -19.00 6.52 3.25
C HIS A 263 -19.81 6.72 4.54
N MET A 264 -19.40 7.62 5.44
CA MET A 264 -20.13 7.85 6.70
C MET A 264 -21.50 8.53 6.51
N HIS A 265 -21.70 9.32 5.44
CA HIS A 265 -22.96 10.03 5.21
C HIS A 265 -24.10 9.18 4.66
N LYS A 266 -23.85 7.95 4.16
CA LYS A 266 -24.94 7.10 3.62
C LYS A 266 -25.77 6.39 4.68
N HIS A 267 -25.28 6.29 5.93
CA HIS A 267 -25.94 5.50 6.98
C HIS A 267 -26.16 6.22 8.32
N SER A 268 -25.96 7.55 8.40
CA SER A 268 -26.24 8.33 9.63
C SER A 268 -27.73 8.44 10.03
N HIS A 269 -28.63 7.66 9.42
CA HIS A 269 -29.99 7.51 9.88
C HIS A 269 -30.16 6.13 10.55
N SER A 270 -30.25 6.17 11.89
CA SER A 270 -30.67 5.12 12.84
C SER A 270 -29.59 4.25 13.50
N SER A 271 -28.99 4.78 14.57
CA SER A 271 -29.04 4.12 15.88
C SER A 271 -28.76 5.14 17.00
N PRO A 272 -29.66 5.30 17.99
CA PRO A 272 -29.41 6.17 19.12
C PRO A 272 -28.32 5.57 20.01
N MET A 273 -27.27 6.35 20.30
CA MET A 273 -26.30 6.06 21.36
C MET A 273 -27.03 5.61 22.62
N GLN A 274 -26.77 4.38 23.07
CA GLN A 274 -27.09 3.98 24.42
C GLN A 274 -26.22 4.80 25.37
N LYS A 275 -26.84 5.73 26.09
CA LYS A 275 -26.23 6.39 27.24
C LYS A 275 -25.96 5.32 28.29
N HIS A 276 -24.70 4.95 28.47
CA HIS A 276 -24.30 4.19 29.65
C HIS A 276 -24.67 5.00 30.90
N THR A 277 -25.60 4.43 31.65
CA THR A 277 -26.02 4.90 32.96
C THR A 277 -24.92 4.51 33.93
N HIS A 278 -24.34 5.49 34.64
CA HIS A 278 -23.45 5.20 35.76
C HIS A 278 -24.19 4.34 36.79
N ILE A 279 -23.61 3.18 37.10
CA ILE A 279 -23.96 2.39 38.28
C ILE A 279 -22.87 2.66 39.31
N GLN A 280 -23.33 3.32 40.39
CA GLN A 280 -22.71 3.61 41.70
C GLN A 280 -21.54 4.58 41.76
#